data_AF-A0A1Q2U0N1-F1
#
_entry.id   AF-A0A1Q2U0N1-F1
#
_cell.length_a   1.000
_cell.length_b   1.000
_cell.length_c   1.000
_cell.angle_alpha   90.00
_cell.angle_beta   90.00
_cell.angle_gamma   90.00
#
_symmetry.space_group_name_H-M   'P 1'
#
loop_
_entity.id
_entity.type
_entity.pdbx_description
1 polymer ?
#
loop_
_entity_poly.entity_id
_entity_poly.type
_entity_poly.pdbx_seq_one_letter_code
_entity_poly.pdbx_strand_id
1 'polypeptide(L)'
;MQGKSSIKTQLNAALKSQLTAINQFFLHARMAKNWGLEQLNGQEYKYSIKAMKQADRLIERILFLEGLPNLQSLGKLMIGEDVPEMITNELTMAIAIRTELGAAIQLCEQKQDYVSRDLLTELLEETESQIDWFESQQWLIENSGLENYLQSMM
;
A
#
# COMPACT_ATOMS: atom_id res chain seq x y z
N MET A 1 -5.25 13.37 -23.34
CA MET A 1 -6.72 13.15 -23.45
C MET A 1 -7.35 13.80 -22.24
N GLN A 2 -8.30 14.73 -22.40
CA GLN A 2 -8.84 15.46 -21.26
C GLN A 2 -9.68 14.54 -20.34
N GLY A 3 -9.12 14.15 -19.20
CA GLY A 3 -9.81 13.33 -18.20
C GLY A 3 -10.79 14.13 -17.33
N LYS A 4 -11.81 13.45 -16.79
CA LYS A 4 -12.77 14.06 -15.87
C LYS A 4 -12.09 14.46 -14.57
N SER A 5 -12.40 15.66 -14.06
CA SER A 5 -11.76 16.19 -12.84
C SER A 5 -11.87 15.25 -11.64
N SER A 6 -13.03 14.64 -11.42
CA SER A 6 -13.26 13.73 -10.30
C SER A 6 -12.39 12.46 -10.34
N ILE A 7 -12.09 11.94 -11.54
CA ILE A 7 -11.18 10.79 -11.70
C ILE A 7 -9.76 11.20 -11.35
N LYS A 8 -9.31 12.36 -11.85
CA LYS A 8 -7.97 12.88 -11.53
C LYS A 8 -7.78 13.11 -10.03
N THR A 9 -8.82 13.54 -9.32
CA THR A 9 -8.81 13.66 -7.86
C THR A 9 -8.63 12.30 -7.20
N GLN A 10 -9.37 11.27 -7.61
CA GLN A 10 -9.23 9.93 -7.04
C GLN A 10 -7.88 9.27 -7.35
N LEU A 11 -7.35 9.43 -8.56
CA LEU A 11 -6.02 8.93 -8.90
C LEU A 11 -4.92 9.61 -8.06
N ASN A 12 -5.05 10.91 -7.78
CA ASN A 12 -4.14 11.61 -6.87
C ASN A 12 -4.30 11.15 -5.41
N ALA A 13 -5.51 10.81 -4.97
CA ALA A 13 -5.72 10.21 -3.66
C ALA A 13 -5.02 8.85 -3.55
N ALA A 14 -5.24 7.96 -4.53
CA ALA A 14 -4.53 6.68 -4.61
C ALA A 14 -3.01 6.87 -4.66
N LEU A 15 -2.51 7.84 -5.42
CA LEU A 15 -1.08 8.16 -5.49
C LEU A 15 -0.52 8.57 -4.13
N LYS A 16 -1.21 9.45 -3.41
CA LYS A 16 -0.82 9.84 -2.05
C LYS A 16 -0.73 8.63 -1.12
N SER A 17 -1.68 7.71 -1.23
CA SER A 17 -1.70 6.49 -0.42
C SER A 17 -0.51 5.57 -0.77
N GLN A 18 -0.18 5.41 -2.05
CA GLN A 18 1.02 4.67 -2.47
C GLN A 18 2.32 5.34 -1.99
N LEU A 19 2.44 6.67 -2.06
CA LEU A 19 3.60 7.39 -1.53
C LEU A 19 3.77 7.21 -0.01
N THR A 20 2.65 7.13 0.71
CA THR A 20 2.65 6.87 2.16
C THR A 20 3.12 5.44 2.44
N ALA A 21 2.56 4.47 1.71
CA ALA A 21 2.92 3.05 1.82
C ALA A 21 4.39 2.78 1.49
N ILE A 22 4.94 3.42 0.45
CA ILE A 22 6.36 3.31 0.09
C ILE A 22 7.24 3.60 1.31
N ASN A 23 6.99 4.71 2.00
CA ASN A 23 7.82 5.18 3.10
C ASN A 23 7.62 4.34 4.37
N GLN A 24 6.38 3.94 4.68
CA GLN A 24 6.08 3.10 5.83
C GLN A 24 6.74 1.73 5.71
N PHE A 25 6.45 0.99 4.63
CA PHE A 25 7.07 -0.30 4.33
C PHE A 25 8.60 -0.21 4.27
N PHE A 26 9.15 0.86 3.67
CA PHE A 26 10.61 0.99 3.58
C PHE A 26 11.27 1.16 4.95
N LEU A 27 10.68 1.98 5.82
CA LEU A 27 11.22 2.17 7.16
C LEU A 27 11.10 0.89 8.00
N HIS A 28 9.93 0.26 7.99
CA HIS A 28 9.68 -1.02 8.65
C HIS A 28 10.60 -2.15 8.15
N ALA A 29 10.87 -2.23 6.84
CA ALA A 29 11.85 -3.17 6.31
C ALA A 29 13.24 -2.95 6.91
N ARG A 30 13.68 -1.69 7.05
CA ARG A 30 15.01 -1.37 7.62
C ARG A 30 15.06 -1.56 9.12
N MET A 31 13.96 -1.35 9.84
CA MET A 31 13.84 -1.70 11.26
C MET A 31 13.94 -3.21 11.47
N ALA A 32 13.17 -4.00 10.71
CA ALA A 32 13.26 -5.46 10.74
C ALA A 32 14.67 -5.96 10.43
N LYS A 33 15.32 -5.39 9.41
CA LYS A 33 16.72 -5.70 9.08
C LYS A 33 17.68 -5.39 10.24
N ASN A 34 17.51 -4.22 10.88
CA ASN A 34 18.34 -3.83 12.02
C ASN A 34 18.15 -4.77 13.22
N TRP A 35 16.96 -5.35 13.40
CA TRP A 35 16.67 -6.36 14.41
C TRP A 35 17.08 -7.78 14.01
N GLY A 36 17.63 -7.99 12.81
CA GLY A 36 18.05 -9.30 12.32
C GLY A 36 16.91 -10.19 11.83
N LEU A 37 15.74 -9.62 11.50
CA LEU A 37 14.57 -10.32 10.98
C LEU A 37 14.57 -10.24 9.44
N GLU A 38 15.42 -11.02 8.76
CA GLU A 38 15.67 -10.86 7.32
C GLU A 38 14.47 -11.28 6.46
N GLN A 39 13.65 -12.24 6.90
CA GLN A 39 12.44 -12.63 6.17
C GLN A 39 11.40 -11.52 6.18
N LEU A 40 11.18 -10.90 7.34
CA LEU A 40 10.27 -9.75 7.47
C LEU A 40 10.79 -8.54 6.67
N ASN A 41 12.09 -8.23 6.76
CA ASN A 41 12.73 -7.21 5.92
C ASN A 41 12.51 -7.49 4.43
N GLY A 42 12.70 -8.73 3.99
CA GLY A 42 12.53 -9.12 2.59
C GLY A 42 11.10 -8.88 2.08
N GLN A 43 10.10 -9.23 2.88
CA GLN A 43 8.71 -9.03 2.52
C GLN A 43 8.32 -7.55 2.48
N GLU A 44 8.63 -6.79 3.54
CA GLU A 44 8.33 -5.36 3.64
C GLU A 44 9.02 -4.57 2.53
N TYR A 45 10.29 -4.86 2.26
CA TYR A 45 11.03 -4.23 1.18
C TYR A 45 10.38 -4.51 -0.19
N LYS A 46 9.93 -5.74 -0.43
CA LYS A 46 9.22 -6.09 -1.67
C LYS A 46 7.92 -5.31 -1.80
N TYR A 47 7.15 -5.13 -0.73
CA TYR A 47 5.94 -4.31 -0.75
C TYR A 47 6.23 -2.83 -1.00
N SER A 48 7.28 -2.28 -0.39
CA SER A 48 7.73 -0.91 -0.69
C SER A 48 8.04 -0.72 -2.19
N ILE A 49 8.78 -1.65 -2.81
CA ILE A 49 9.08 -1.60 -4.25
C ILE A 49 7.83 -1.77 -5.11
N LYS A 50 6.88 -2.64 -4.72
CA LYS A 50 5.60 -2.77 -5.42
C LYS A 50 4.82 -1.45 -5.38
N ALA A 51 4.73 -0.80 -4.23
CA ALA A 51 4.08 0.50 -4.08
C ALA A 51 4.78 1.59 -4.93
N MET A 52 6.11 1.57 -5.06
CA MET A 52 6.84 2.47 -5.98
C MET A 52 6.40 2.29 -7.44
N LYS A 53 6.28 1.04 -7.90
CA LYS A 53 5.81 0.74 -9.27
C LYS A 53 4.35 1.13 -9.49
N GLN A 54 3.51 0.98 -8.46
CA GLN A 54 2.11 1.40 -8.52
C GLN A 54 1.98 2.93 -8.58
N ALA A 55 2.78 3.65 -7.79
CA ALA A 55 2.86 5.11 -7.85
C ALA A 55 3.29 5.61 -9.24
N ASP A 56 4.27 4.96 -9.87
CA ASP A 56 4.72 5.27 -11.22
C ASP A 56 3.59 5.17 -12.25
N ARG A 57 2.87 4.04 -12.26
CA ARG A 57 1.70 3.83 -13.13
C ARG A 57 0.59 4.87 -12.91
N LEU A 58 0.35 5.26 -11.65
CA LEU A 58 -0.62 6.32 -11.32
C LEU A 58 -0.17 7.68 -11.85
N ILE A 59 1.12 8.02 -11.74
CA ILE A 59 1.69 9.25 -12.28
C ILE A 59 1.50 9.32 -13.79
N GLU A 60 1.89 8.26 -14.51
CA GLU A 60 1.69 8.16 -15.97
C GLU A 60 0.22 8.34 -16.34
N ARG A 61 -0.69 7.67 -15.61
CA ARG A 61 -2.13 7.77 -15.87
C ARG A 61 -2.67 9.18 -15.64
N ILE A 62 -2.26 9.84 -14.56
CA ILE A 62 -2.68 11.22 -14.26
C ILE A 62 -2.19 12.19 -15.34
N LEU A 63 -0.93 12.08 -15.76
CA LEU A 63 -0.35 12.92 -16.83
C LEU A 63 -1.07 12.69 -18.17
N PHE A 64 -1.35 11.44 -18.54
CA PHE A 64 -2.09 11.10 -19.75
C PHE A 64 -3.49 11.74 -19.79
N LEU A 65 -4.13 11.85 -18.61
CA LEU A 65 -5.43 12.50 -18.42
C LEU A 65 -5.34 14.04 -18.30
N GLU A 66 -4.16 14.62 -18.58
CA GLU A 66 -3.86 16.05 -18.47
C GLU A 66 -4.14 16.57 -17.04
N GLY A 67 -3.73 15.78 -16.04
CA GLY A 67 -3.69 16.15 -14.65
C GLY A 67 -2.30 16.56 -14.18
N LEU A 68 -2.24 17.12 -12.97
CA LEU A 68 -0.99 17.38 -12.26
C LEU A 68 -0.85 16.35 -11.13
N PRO A 69 0.08 15.38 -11.22
CA PRO A 69 0.35 14.44 -10.14
C PRO A 69 0.89 15.18 -8.91
N ASN A 70 0.31 14.93 -7.75
CA ASN A 70 0.73 15.53 -6.48
C ASN A 70 1.62 14.55 -5.70
N LEU A 71 2.93 14.83 -5.68
CA LEU A 71 3.91 14.11 -4.87
C LEU A 71 4.34 14.91 -3.63
N GLN A 72 3.79 16.11 -3.42
CA GLN A 72 4.17 16.99 -2.32
C GLN A 72 3.43 16.66 -1.02
N SER A 73 2.20 16.15 -1.15
CA SER A 73 1.36 15.76 -0.01
C SER A 73 1.62 14.31 0.37
N LEU A 74 2.19 14.08 1.55
CA LEU A 74 2.36 12.75 2.14
C LEU A 74 1.27 12.50 3.19
N GLY A 75 0.78 11.26 3.30
CA GLY A 75 -0.08 10.83 4.40
C GLY A 75 0.67 10.75 5.73
N LYS A 76 -0.08 10.52 6.82
CA LYS A 76 0.53 10.24 8.12
C LYS A 76 1.12 8.82 8.08
N LEU A 77 2.39 8.69 8.45
CA LEU A 77 3.03 7.40 8.65
C LEU A 77 2.66 6.84 10.04
N MET A 78 2.34 5.56 10.11
CA MET A 78 2.06 4.81 11.34
C MET A 78 3.23 3.87 11.61
N ILE A 79 4.29 4.42 12.21
CA ILE A 79 5.51 3.65 12.48
C ILE A 79 5.35 2.90 13.79
N GLY A 80 5.44 1.57 13.76
CA GLY A 80 5.41 0.73 14.96
C GLY A 80 6.78 0.68 15.64
N GLU A 81 6.80 0.53 16.96
CA GLU A 81 8.06 0.44 17.73
C GLU A 81 8.52 -1.01 17.93
N ASP A 82 7.61 -1.97 17.72
CA ASP A 82 7.87 -3.41 17.71
C ASP A 82 7.15 -4.12 16.56
N VAL A 83 7.40 -5.42 16.40
CA VAL A 83 6.86 -6.22 15.28
C VAL A 83 5.33 -6.35 15.31
N PRO A 84 4.66 -6.64 16.45
CA PRO A 84 3.20 -6.58 16.54
C PRO A 84 2.58 -5.24 16.13
N GLU A 85 3.15 -4.13 16.59
CA GLU A 85 2.69 -2.78 16.22
C GLU A 85 2.90 -2.51 14.73
N MET A 86 4.06 -2.87 14.18
CA MET A 86 4.35 -2.75 12.75
C MET A 86 3.28 -3.46 11.90
N ILE A 87 3.05 -4.75 12.17
CA ILE A 87 2.06 -5.57 11.44
C ILE A 87 0.66 -4.96 11.54
N THR A 88 0.27 -4.49 12.73
CA THR A 88 -1.04 -3.87 12.95
C THR A 88 -1.19 -2.55 12.18
N ASN A 89 -0.13 -1.74 12.15
CA ASN A 89 -0.11 -0.48 11.41
C ASN A 89 -0.13 -0.70 9.90
N GLU A 90 0.57 -1.73 9.39
CA GLU A 90 0.53 -2.08 7.97
C GLU A 90 -0.85 -2.59 7.55
N LEU A 91 -1.46 -3.45 8.36
CA LEU A 91 -2.83 -3.91 8.12
C LEU A 91 -3.83 -2.74 8.12
N THR A 92 -3.70 -1.83 9.09
CA THR A 92 -4.56 -0.63 9.18
C THR A 92 -4.43 0.24 7.93
N MET A 93 -3.20 0.45 7.45
CA MET A 93 -2.95 1.19 6.20
C MET A 93 -3.56 0.46 5.00
N ALA A 94 -3.33 -0.84 4.85
CA ALA A 94 -3.82 -1.62 3.72
C ALA A 94 -5.36 -1.64 3.64
N ILE A 95 -6.06 -1.78 4.78
CA ILE A 95 -7.53 -1.72 4.84
C ILE A 95 -8.06 -0.33 4.42
N ALA A 96 -7.39 0.74 4.83
CA ALA A 96 -7.74 2.10 4.42
C ALA A 96 -7.56 2.27 2.90
N ILE A 97 -6.43 1.82 2.35
CA ILE A 97 -6.15 1.85 0.91
C ILE A 97 -7.20 1.05 0.13
N ARG A 98 -7.53 -0.16 0.58
CA ARG A 98 -8.57 -1.01 -0.03
C ARG A 98 -9.90 -0.28 -0.15
N THR A 99 -10.31 0.41 0.92
CA THR A 99 -11.56 1.17 0.96
C THR A 99 -11.54 2.34 -0.03
N GLU A 100 -10.44 3.10 -0.06
CA GLU A 100 -10.24 4.19 -1.02
C GLU A 100 -10.28 3.71 -2.48
N LEU A 101 -9.58 2.62 -2.78
CA LEU A 101 -9.55 2.02 -4.11
C LEU A 101 -10.93 1.54 -4.56
N GLY A 102 -11.69 0.89 -3.68
CA GLY A 102 -13.06 0.45 -3.98
C GLY A 102 -13.98 1.60 -4.41
N ALA A 103 -13.92 2.73 -3.69
CA ALA A 103 -14.68 3.93 -4.05
C ALA A 103 -14.19 4.55 -5.38
N ALA A 104 -12.88 4.57 -5.62
CA ALA A 104 -12.30 5.08 -6.86
C ALA A 104 -12.67 4.23 -8.08
N ILE A 105 -12.67 2.90 -7.95
CA ILE A 105 -13.09 1.94 -8.98
C ILE A 105 -14.57 2.17 -9.33
N GLN A 106 -15.44 2.27 -8.32
CA GLN A 106 -16.86 2.56 -8.53
C GLN A 106 -17.07 3.87 -9.31
N LEU A 107 -16.31 4.92 -8.97
CA LEU A 107 -16.38 6.18 -9.70
C LEU A 107 -15.91 6.04 -11.15
N CYS A 108 -14.83 5.31 -11.40
CA CYS A 108 -14.32 5.07 -12.75
C CYS A 108 -15.36 4.34 -13.61
N GLU A 109 -16.02 3.33 -13.06
CA GLU A 109 -17.11 2.59 -13.71
C GLU A 109 -18.29 3.52 -14.05
N GLN A 110 -18.79 4.29 -13.08
CA GLN A 110 -19.88 5.26 -13.30
C GLN A 110 -19.54 6.32 -14.36
N LYS A 111 -18.27 6.65 -14.50
CA LYS A 111 -17.77 7.63 -15.47
C LYS A 111 -17.24 6.98 -16.75
N GLN A 112 -17.38 5.66 -16.91
CA GLN A 112 -16.94 4.90 -18.08
C GLN A 112 -15.45 5.09 -18.41
N ASP A 113 -14.60 5.31 -17.40
CA ASP A 113 -13.14 5.30 -17.54
C ASP A 113 -12.60 3.92 -17.15
N TYR A 114 -12.76 2.98 -18.08
CA TYR A 114 -12.42 1.58 -17.84
C TYR A 114 -10.92 1.33 -17.71
N VAL A 115 -10.07 2.12 -18.38
CA VAL A 115 -8.62 1.96 -18.26
C VAL A 115 -8.10 2.42 -16.89
N SER A 116 -8.64 3.52 -16.35
CA SER A 116 -8.32 3.91 -14.97
C SER A 116 -8.88 2.91 -13.96
N ARG A 117 -10.08 2.37 -14.22
CA ARG A 117 -10.68 1.32 -13.39
C ARG A 117 -9.78 0.09 -13.33
N ASP A 118 -9.34 -0.44 -14.47
CA ASP A 118 -8.52 -1.65 -14.54
C ASP A 118 -7.19 -1.46 -13.81
N LEU A 119 -6.54 -0.30 -13.97
CA LEU A 119 -5.35 0.06 -13.19
C LEU A 119 -5.64 0.00 -11.68
N LEU A 120 -6.73 0.61 -11.21
CA LEU A 120 -7.08 0.63 -9.79
C LEU A 120 -7.46 -0.77 -9.26
N THR A 121 -8.07 -1.62 -10.10
CA THR A 121 -8.36 -3.02 -9.78
C THR A 121 -7.08 -3.82 -9.56
N GLU A 122 -6.06 -3.66 -10.40
CA GLU A 122 -4.76 -4.32 -10.18
C GLU A 122 -4.08 -3.87 -8.87
N LEU A 123 -4.22 -2.58 -8.52
CA LEU A 123 -3.75 -2.07 -7.22
C LEU A 123 -4.54 -2.68 -6.05
N LEU A 124 -5.85 -2.88 -6.23
CA LEU A 124 -6.72 -3.48 -5.23
C LEU A 124 -6.35 -4.94 -4.97
N GLU A 125 -6.11 -5.74 -6.01
CA GLU A 125 -5.69 -7.15 -5.88
C GLU A 125 -4.39 -7.29 -5.08
N GLU A 126 -3.40 -6.42 -5.35
CA GLU A 126 -2.15 -6.38 -4.59
C GLU A 126 -2.37 -5.95 -3.13
N THR A 127 -3.30 -5.02 -2.89
CA THR A 127 -3.67 -4.57 -1.54
C THR A 127 -4.37 -5.69 -0.75
N GLU A 128 -5.28 -6.44 -1.37
CA GLU A 128 -5.93 -7.59 -0.72
C GLU A 128 -4.92 -8.71 -0.42
N SER A 129 -3.94 -8.92 -1.29
CA SER A 129 -2.83 -9.85 -1.03
C SER A 129 -1.92 -9.41 0.13
N GLN A 130 -1.79 -8.10 0.36
CA GLN A 130 -1.08 -7.56 1.54
C GLN A 130 -1.89 -7.79 2.82
N ILE A 131 -3.20 -7.50 2.78
CA ILE A 131 -4.11 -7.72 3.92
C ILE A 131 -4.04 -9.18 4.37
N ASP A 132 -4.21 -10.13 3.45
CA ASP A 132 -4.16 -11.57 3.74
C ASP A 132 -2.83 -11.98 4.41
N TRP A 133 -1.72 -11.43 3.91
CA TRP A 133 -0.40 -11.72 4.49
C TRP A 133 -0.28 -11.18 5.92
N PHE A 134 -0.66 -9.93 6.18
CA PHE A 134 -0.57 -9.32 7.52
C PHE A 134 -1.55 -9.93 8.52
N GLU A 135 -2.77 -10.28 8.11
CA GLU A 135 -3.72 -11.04 8.94
C GLU A 135 -3.16 -12.41 9.31
N SER A 136 -2.53 -13.09 8.35
CA SER A 136 -1.83 -14.36 8.60
C SER A 136 -0.70 -14.19 9.62
N GLN A 137 0.04 -13.07 9.59
CA GLN A 137 1.11 -12.81 10.56
C GLN A 137 0.55 -12.56 11.97
N GLN A 138 -0.55 -11.80 12.09
CA GLN A 138 -1.23 -11.64 13.38
C GLN A 138 -1.67 -12.99 13.94
N TRP A 139 -2.29 -13.83 13.11
CA TRP A 139 -2.70 -15.17 13.51
C TRP A 139 -1.51 -16.03 13.95
N LEU A 140 -0.38 -15.99 13.23
CA LEU A 140 0.83 -16.73 13.61
C LEU A 140 1.41 -16.26 14.94
N ILE A 141 1.43 -14.95 15.20
CA ILE A 141 1.87 -14.40 16.49
C ILE A 141 0.98 -14.90 17.63
N GLU A 142 -0.34 -14.86 17.44
CA GLU A 142 -1.31 -15.32 18.43
C GLU A 142 -1.19 -16.83 18.73
N ASN A 143 -0.93 -17.66 17.70
CA ASN A 143 -0.97 -19.12 17.83
C ASN A 143 0.40 -19.77 18.11
N SER A 144 1.51 -19.10 17.79
CA SER A 144 2.86 -19.60 18.06
C SER A 144 3.57 -18.87 19.21
N GLY A 145 3.08 -17.69 19.59
CA GLY A 145 3.75 -16.79 20.52
C GLY A 145 4.83 -15.93 19.83
N LEU A 146 5.03 -14.73 20.36
CA LEU A 146 5.92 -13.74 19.74
C LEU A 146 7.36 -14.26 19.57
N GLU A 147 7.92 -14.95 20.56
CA GLU A 147 9.30 -15.44 20.51
C GLU A 147 9.52 -16.43 19.35
N ASN A 148 8.60 -17.38 19.16
CA ASN A 148 8.68 -18.36 18.07
C ASN A 148 8.47 -17.71 16.71
N TYR A 149 7.54 -16.74 16.63
CA TYR A 149 7.33 -15.97 15.41
C TYR A 149 8.59 -15.20 15.01
N LEU A 150 9.20 -14.47 15.95
CA LEU A 150 10.44 -13.73 15.71
C LEU A 150 11.57 -14.65 15.27
N GLN A 151 11.74 -15.81 15.90
CA GLN A 151 12.72 -16.82 15.48
C GLN A 151 12.48 -17.30 14.04
N SER A 152 11.22 -17.48 13.64
CA SER A 152 10.87 -17.89 12.28
C SER A 152 11.09 -16.80 11.23
N MET A 153 11.19 -15.53 11.65
CA MET A 153 11.35 -14.35 10.80
C MET A 153 12.80 -13.85 10.68
N MET A 154 13.74 -14.48 11.39
CA MET A 154 15.18 -14.31 11.20
C MET A 154 15.58 -14.73 9.79
#